data_AF-A0AAV2WDJ5-F1
#
_entry.id   AF-A0AAV2WDJ5-F1
#
_cell.length_a   1.000
_cell.length_b   1.000
_cell.length_c   1.000
_cell.angle_alpha   90.00
_cell.angle_beta   90.00
_cell.angle_gamma   90.00
#
_symmetry.space_group_name_H-M   'P 1'
#
loop_
_entity.id
_entity.type
_entity.pdbx_description
1 polymer ?
#
loop_
_entity_poly.entity_id
_entity_poly.type
_entity_poly.pdbx_seq_one_letter_code
_entity_poly.pdbx_strand_id
1 'polypeptide(L)'
;MSVAAALVTGVSVLSVSSVSVVNADPAADALAKLEELSSQALKTREAVTAAQRDADTKLAEQLAADARQRADAEIPAIVAMPGQPSLAAARVDIPEAAALPVGVANEAGLQPNAILAARAVSQQFPQISEIGGGRPDSKPWHPSGLAIDIMIPNAGSPEGIALGDQIMAYALANAGRFGLQDVIWRGTYYTPAGPQASGYGHFDHVHLTVTRR
;
A
#
# COMPACT_ATOMS: atom_id res chain seq x y z
N MET A 1 3.72 17.80 69.93
CA MET A 1 5.17 17.96 69.71
C MET A 1 5.39 19.40 69.29
N SER A 2 6.10 20.15 70.13
CA SER A 2 6.36 21.59 70.00
C SER A 2 7.85 21.77 69.75
N VAL A 3 8.24 22.52 68.73
CA VAL A 3 9.60 23.09 68.56
C VAL A 3 9.37 24.46 67.91
N ALA A 4 9.23 25.53 68.69
CA ALA A 4 10.30 26.35 69.27
C ALA A 4 11.17 27.03 68.20
N ALA A 5 10.76 28.25 67.85
CA ALA A 5 11.57 29.22 67.13
C ALA A 5 12.68 29.73 68.05
N ALA A 6 13.93 29.70 67.58
CA ALA A 6 15.05 30.37 68.21
C ALA A 6 15.64 31.36 67.21
N LEU A 7 15.59 32.65 67.58
CA LEU A 7 16.30 33.73 66.93
C LEU A 7 17.82 33.49 67.04
N VAL A 8 18.54 33.74 65.94
CA VAL A 8 19.96 34.11 65.99
C VAL A 8 20.12 35.42 65.25
N THR A 9 20.79 36.34 65.95
CA THR A 9 20.97 37.75 65.66
C THR A 9 22.01 37.97 64.56
N GLY A 10 21.90 39.13 63.90
CA GLY A 10 22.55 39.43 62.62
C GLY A 10 24.06 39.68 62.66
N VAL A 11 24.64 39.59 61.47
CA VAL A 11 25.72 40.45 61.02
C VAL A 11 25.26 41.05 59.68
N SER A 12 24.96 42.35 59.69
CA SER A 12 24.67 43.10 58.47
C SER A 12 25.99 43.42 57.77
N VAL A 13 26.19 42.87 56.57
CA VAL A 13 27.19 43.37 55.63
C VAL A 13 26.44 44.11 54.53
N LEU A 14 26.50 45.44 54.59
CA LEU A 14 25.91 46.32 53.59
C LEU A 14 26.85 46.38 52.38
N SER A 15 26.74 45.42 51.46
CA SER A 15 27.38 45.54 50.14
C SER A 15 26.45 46.32 49.22
N VAL A 16 26.72 47.63 49.10
CA VAL A 16 26.16 48.46 48.03
C VAL A 16 26.77 47.99 46.71
N SER A 17 26.10 47.05 46.05
CA SER A 17 26.35 46.79 44.63
C SER A 17 25.58 47.86 43.87
N SER A 18 26.31 48.80 43.28
CA SER A 18 25.79 49.75 42.32
C SER A 18 24.97 49.00 41.27
N VAL A 19 23.65 49.23 41.26
CA VAL A 19 22.80 48.81 40.14
C VAL A 19 23.13 49.76 39.00
N SER A 20 24.15 49.39 38.23
CA SER A 20 24.33 49.95 36.90
C SER A 20 23.08 49.57 36.11
N VAL A 21 22.17 50.53 35.90
CA VAL A 21 21.08 50.34 34.94
C VAL A 21 21.75 50.31 33.57
N VAL A 22 22.11 49.11 33.12
CA VAL A 22 22.60 48.88 31.77
C VAL A 22 21.39 49.15 30.88
N ASN A 23 21.37 50.31 30.23
CA ASN A 23 20.33 50.65 29.28
C ASN A 23 20.56 49.80 28.02
N ALA A 24 20.00 48.59 27.99
CA ALA A 24 20.00 47.74 26.82
C ALA A 24 19.20 48.42 25.71
N ASP A 25 19.77 48.53 24.51
CA ASP A 25 19.07 49.06 23.35
C ASP A 25 18.04 48.02 22.89
N PRO A 26 16.73 48.29 23.02
CA PRO A 26 15.69 47.33 22.66
C PRO A 26 15.73 46.93 21.18
N ALA A 27 16.30 47.77 20.32
CA ALA A 27 16.49 47.45 18.90
C ALA A 27 17.61 46.42 18.69
N ALA A 28 18.69 46.51 19.47
CA ALA A 28 19.78 45.53 19.42
C ALA A 28 19.31 44.16 19.95
N ASP A 29 18.54 44.14 21.03
CA ASP A 29 17.96 42.91 21.60
C ASP A 29 16.97 42.24 20.63
N ALA A 30 16.16 43.04 19.91
CA ALA A 30 15.24 42.53 18.90
C ALA A 30 15.97 41.88 17.72
N LEU A 31 17.07 42.49 17.25
CA LEU A 31 17.91 41.93 16.18
C LEU A 31 18.59 40.63 16.61
N ALA A 32 19.17 40.59 17.82
CA ALA A 32 19.79 39.38 18.36
C ALA A 32 18.78 38.22 18.49
N LYS A 33 17.54 38.52 18.88
CA LYS A 33 16.47 37.50 18.98
C LYS A 33 16.02 37.00 17.61
N LEU A 34 16.01 37.84 16.59
CA LEU A 34 15.71 37.43 15.21
C LEU A 34 16.80 36.53 14.63
N GLU A 35 18.06 36.84 14.86
CA GLU A 35 19.19 36.00 14.43
C GLU A 35 19.15 34.62 15.10
N GLU A 36 18.85 34.58 16.40
CA GLU A 36 18.70 33.32 17.14
C GLU A 36 17.51 32.49 16.61
N LEU A 37 16.35 33.12 16.37
CA LEU A 37 15.19 32.43 15.79
C LEU A 37 15.47 31.91 14.37
N SER A 38 16.20 32.68 13.56
CA SER A 38 16.63 32.26 12.22
C SER A 38 17.56 31.04 12.30
N SER A 39 18.52 31.07 13.22
CA SER A 39 19.43 29.95 13.50
C SER A 39 18.67 28.69 13.95
N GLN A 40 17.69 28.84 14.85
CA GLN A 40 16.83 27.75 15.32
C GLN A 40 15.96 27.17 14.19
N ALA A 41 15.41 28.01 13.33
CA ALA A 41 14.61 27.57 12.18
C ALA A 41 15.44 26.75 11.19
N LEU A 42 16.67 27.19 10.90
CA LEU A 42 17.59 26.44 10.03
C LEU A 42 17.98 25.09 10.63
N LYS A 43 18.36 25.06 11.93
CA LYS A 43 18.67 23.81 12.64
C LYS A 43 17.50 22.84 12.64
N THR A 44 16.27 23.34 12.83
CA THR A 44 15.06 22.51 12.80
C THR A 44 14.84 21.91 11.41
N ARG A 45 15.01 22.70 10.34
CA ARG A 45 14.89 22.23 8.96
C ARG A 45 15.92 21.16 8.62
N GLU A 46 17.16 21.35 9.05
CA GLU A 46 18.23 20.37 8.88
C GLU A 46 17.91 19.08 9.62
N ALA A 47 17.44 19.16 10.87
CA ALA A 47 17.03 18.01 11.67
C ALA A 47 15.88 17.22 11.01
N VAL A 48 14.86 17.90 10.48
CA VAL A 48 13.75 17.26 9.75
C VAL A 48 14.26 16.57 8.49
N THR A 49 15.16 17.20 7.75
CA THR A 49 15.73 16.63 6.52
C THR A 49 16.63 15.42 6.82
N ALA A 50 17.33 15.43 7.95
CA ALA A 50 18.11 14.29 8.42
C ALA A 50 17.19 13.13 8.85
N ALA A 51 16.12 13.42 9.60
CA ALA A 51 15.14 12.43 10.03
C ALA A 51 14.40 11.78 8.86
N GLN A 52 14.05 12.56 7.83
CA GLN A 52 13.44 12.01 6.62
C GLN A 52 14.38 11.04 5.90
N ARG A 53 15.65 11.41 5.74
CA ARG A 53 16.66 10.54 5.12
C ARG A 53 16.90 9.26 5.91
N ASP A 54 16.91 9.34 7.24
CA ASP A 54 17.01 8.17 8.11
C ASP A 54 15.78 7.24 7.96
N ALA A 55 14.57 7.82 7.89
CA ALA A 55 13.35 7.05 7.64
C ALA A 55 13.35 6.37 6.27
N ASP A 56 13.77 7.09 5.21
CA ASP A 56 13.88 6.54 3.85
C ASP A 56 14.92 5.41 3.78
N THR A 57 16.04 5.56 4.49
CA THR A 57 17.09 4.54 4.59
C THR A 57 16.55 3.29 5.29
N LYS A 58 15.87 3.44 6.42
CA LYS A 58 15.24 2.33 7.15
C LYS A 58 14.18 1.62 6.31
N LEU A 59 13.39 2.35 5.54
CA LEU A 59 12.41 1.77 4.63
C LEU A 59 13.11 0.96 3.52
N ALA A 60 14.19 1.49 2.94
CA ALA A 60 14.97 0.77 1.93
C ALA A 60 15.62 -0.50 2.50
N GLU A 61 16.14 -0.45 3.74
CA GLU A 61 16.68 -1.61 4.44
C GLU A 61 15.60 -2.66 4.73
N GLN A 62 14.40 -2.25 5.15
CA GLN A 62 13.26 -3.14 5.35
C GLN A 62 12.84 -3.82 4.04
N LEU A 63 12.70 -3.05 2.95
CA LEU A 63 12.37 -3.61 1.64
C LEU A 63 13.46 -4.56 1.13
N ALA A 64 14.73 -4.27 1.40
CA ALA A 64 15.84 -5.16 1.05
C ALA A 64 15.86 -6.43 1.91
N ALA A 65 15.52 -6.34 3.20
CA ALA A 65 15.38 -7.49 4.08
C ALA A 65 14.20 -8.39 3.65
N ASP A 66 13.05 -7.78 3.33
CA ASP A 66 11.88 -8.49 2.81
C ASP A 66 12.19 -9.14 1.46
N ALA A 67 12.91 -8.46 0.57
CA ALA A 67 13.34 -9.02 -0.71
C ALA A 67 14.31 -10.19 -0.54
N ARG A 68 15.25 -10.12 0.41
CA ARG A 68 16.14 -11.24 0.76
C ARG A 68 15.37 -12.41 1.34
N GLN A 69 14.40 -12.16 2.23
CA GLN A 69 13.51 -13.20 2.75
C GLN A 69 12.70 -13.87 1.64
N ARG A 70 12.25 -13.12 0.63
CA ARG A 70 11.57 -13.67 -0.55
C ARG A 70 12.51 -14.45 -1.47
N ALA A 71 13.72 -13.96 -1.69
CA ALA A 71 14.72 -14.62 -2.53
C ALA A 71 15.23 -15.93 -1.92
N ASP A 72 15.44 -15.97 -0.60
CA ASP A 72 15.82 -17.19 0.12
C ASP A 72 14.68 -18.24 0.13
N ALA A 73 13.44 -17.84 -0.19
CA ALA A 73 12.28 -18.72 -0.33
C ALA A 73 12.09 -19.26 -1.77
N GLU A 74 12.84 -18.76 -2.76
CA GLU A 74 12.74 -19.19 -4.16
C GLU A 74 14.07 -19.76 -4.68
N ILE A 75 14.23 -21.10 -4.65
CA ILE A 75 14.86 -21.98 -5.68
C ILE A 75 15.11 -23.39 -5.07
N PRO A 76 14.66 -24.51 -5.68
CA PRO A 76 13.48 -24.72 -6.53
C PRO A 76 12.62 -25.90 -6.02
N ALA A 77 11.31 -25.70 -5.88
CA ALA A 77 10.34 -26.81 -5.75
C ALA A 77 9.09 -26.52 -6.59
N ILE A 78 9.21 -26.82 -7.88
CA ILE A 78 8.09 -26.98 -8.83
C ILE A 78 7.18 -28.17 -8.40
N VAL A 79 7.48 -28.84 -7.28
CA VAL A 79 6.67 -29.90 -6.69
C VAL A 79 6.70 -29.74 -5.18
N ALA A 80 5.55 -29.37 -4.59
CA ALA A 80 5.22 -29.42 -3.16
C ALA A 80 5.87 -28.40 -2.20
N MET A 81 5.07 -27.42 -1.72
CA MET A 81 5.23 -26.79 -0.40
C MET A 81 3.86 -26.68 0.30
N PRO A 82 3.74 -26.99 1.61
CA PRO A 82 2.50 -26.93 2.38
C PRO A 82 2.30 -25.52 2.95
N GLY A 83 1.17 -24.88 2.62
CA GLY A 83 0.75 -23.60 3.24
C GLY A 83 0.33 -22.51 2.26
N GLN A 84 0.71 -22.61 0.99
CA GLN A 84 -0.05 -21.96 -0.10
C GLN A 84 -1.18 -22.90 -0.50
N PRO A 85 -2.40 -22.43 -0.85
CA PRO A 85 -3.31 -23.27 -1.62
C PRO A 85 -2.53 -23.66 -2.86
N SER A 86 -2.21 -24.95 -2.95
CA SER A 86 -1.48 -25.51 -4.08
C SER A 86 -2.08 -24.98 -5.39
N LEU A 87 -1.27 -24.64 -6.38
CA LEU A 87 -1.74 -24.49 -7.78
C LEU A 87 -2.39 -25.79 -8.32
N ALA A 88 -2.40 -26.87 -7.52
CA ALA A 88 -3.22 -28.06 -7.71
C ALA A 88 -4.70 -27.86 -7.31
N ALA A 89 -5.10 -26.68 -6.83
CA ALA A 89 -6.49 -26.30 -6.65
C ALA A 89 -7.13 -26.06 -8.02
N ALA A 90 -7.53 -27.17 -8.62
CA ALA A 90 -8.48 -27.33 -9.70
C ALA A 90 -8.22 -26.47 -10.95
N ARG A 91 -7.69 -27.12 -12.00
CA ARG A 91 -8.37 -27.00 -13.29
C ARG A 91 -9.81 -27.45 -13.03
N VAL A 92 -10.66 -26.50 -12.63
CA VAL A 92 -12.09 -26.71 -12.67
C VAL A 92 -12.39 -26.85 -14.15
N ASP A 93 -13.15 -27.86 -14.54
CA ASP A 93 -13.77 -27.89 -15.86
C ASP A 93 -14.77 -26.73 -15.91
N ILE A 94 -14.27 -25.50 -16.14
CA ILE A 94 -15.12 -24.31 -16.23
C ILE A 94 -15.95 -24.49 -17.50
N PRO A 95 -17.28 -24.69 -17.37
CA PRO A 95 -18.12 -24.94 -18.52
C PRO A 95 -18.21 -23.68 -19.39
N GLU A 96 -18.85 -23.76 -20.55
CA GLU A 96 -19.06 -22.56 -21.37
C GLU A 96 -19.86 -21.51 -20.61
N ALA A 97 -19.68 -20.23 -20.95
CA ALA A 97 -20.32 -19.12 -20.22
C ALA A 97 -21.85 -19.29 -20.14
N ALA A 98 -22.47 -19.82 -21.19
CA ALA A 98 -23.91 -20.08 -21.25
C ALA A 98 -24.42 -21.11 -20.22
N ALA A 99 -23.54 -21.98 -19.71
CA ALA A 99 -23.85 -22.97 -18.68
C ALA A 99 -23.55 -22.47 -17.26
N LEU A 100 -22.92 -21.30 -17.13
CA LEU A 100 -22.71 -20.62 -15.84
C LEU A 100 -23.88 -19.66 -15.55
N PRO A 101 -24.32 -19.54 -14.29
CA PRO A 101 -25.27 -18.51 -13.91
C PRO A 101 -24.70 -17.12 -14.18
N VAL A 102 -25.58 -16.16 -14.47
CA VAL A 102 -25.20 -14.74 -14.55
C VAL A 102 -24.65 -14.31 -13.20
N GLY A 103 -23.49 -13.66 -13.23
CA GLY A 103 -22.79 -13.17 -12.04
C GLY A 103 -23.19 -11.76 -11.64
N VAL A 104 -22.32 -11.10 -10.87
CA VAL A 104 -22.52 -9.71 -10.41
C VAL A 104 -22.11 -8.65 -11.44
N ALA A 105 -21.41 -9.05 -12.51
CA ALA A 105 -20.96 -8.14 -13.56
C ALA A 105 -22.10 -7.70 -14.49
N ASN A 106 -22.08 -6.43 -14.92
CA ASN A 106 -22.88 -6.02 -16.07
C ASN A 106 -22.24 -6.56 -17.36
N GLU A 107 -22.91 -7.49 -18.02
CA GLU A 107 -22.42 -8.14 -19.25
C GLU A 107 -22.62 -7.31 -20.51
N ALA A 108 -23.38 -6.21 -20.45
CA ALA A 108 -23.60 -5.35 -21.60
C ALA A 108 -22.28 -4.75 -22.09
N GLY A 109 -21.93 -5.03 -23.34
CA GLY A 109 -20.68 -4.56 -23.95
C GLY A 109 -19.44 -5.35 -23.55
N LEU A 110 -19.56 -6.43 -22.75
CA LEU A 110 -18.46 -7.37 -22.52
C LEU A 110 -18.35 -8.38 -23.65
N GLN A 111 -17.10 -8.75 -23.96
CA GLN A 111 -16.80 -9.80 -24.93
C GLN A 111 -16.96 -11.19 -24.30
N PRO A 112 -17.17 -12.26 -25.11
CA PRO A 112 -17.49 -13.59 -24.58
C PRO A 112 -16.51 -14.14 -23.55
N ASN A 113 -15.21 -13.91 -23.73
CA ASN A 113 -14.18 -14.34 -22.77
C ASN A 113 -14.25 -13.56 -21.44
N ALA A 114 -14.59 -12.27 -21.49
CA ALA A 114 -14.75 -11.44 -20.30
C ALA A 114 -16.01 -11.85 -19.52
N ILE A 115 -17.10 -12.17 -20.22
CA ILE A 115 -18.32 -12.74 -19.63
C ILE A 115 -18.02 -14.08 -18.96
N LEU A 116 -17.28 -14.98 -19.63
CA LEU A 116 -16.88 -16.26 -19.07
C LEU A 116 -16.08 -16.08 -17.77
N ALA A 117 -15.06 -15.21 -17.78
CA ALA A 117 -14.26 -14.92 -16.60
C ALA A 117 -15.10 -14.34 -15.46
N ALA A 118 -15.96 -13.36 -15.74
CA ALA A 118 -16.81 -12.71 -14.74
C ALA A 118 -17.80 -13.69 -14.08
N ARG A 119 -18.45 -14.56 -14.86
CA ARG A 119 -19.37 -15.58 -14.33
C ARG A 119 -18.62 -16.63 -13.51
N ALA A 120 -17.47 -17.10 -14.00
CA ALA A 120 -16.67 -18.09 -13.29
C ALA A 120 -16.13 -17.56 -11.95
N VAL A 121 -15.68 -16.30 -11.92
CA VAL A 121 -15.28 -15.62 -10.68
C VAL A 121 -16.47 -15.45 -9.74
N SER A 122 -17.62 -14.99 -10.23
CA SER A 122 -18.83 -14.82 -9.39
C SER A 122 -19.29 -16.13 -8.75
N GLN A 123 -19.17 -17.25 -9.47
CA GLN A 123 -19.52 -18.57 -8.92
C GLN A 123 -18.49 -19.06 -7.91
N GLN A 124 -17.20 -18.93 -8.21
CA GLN A 124 -16.12 -19.46 -7.37
C GLN A 124 -15.89 -18.62 -6.10
N PHE A 125 -16.14 -17.31 -6.17
CA PHE A 125 -15.89 -16.35 -5.10
C PHE A 125 -17.17 -15.58 -4.78
N PRO A 126 -18.18 -16.22 -4.15
CA PRO A 126 -19.48 -15.60 -3.91
C PRO A 126 -19.44 -14.38 -2.96
N GLN A 127 -18.33 -14.17 -2.24
CA GLN A 127 -18.09 -12.95 -1.46
C GLN A 127 -17.78 -11.71 -2.31
N ILE A 128 -17.51 -11.86 -3.60
CA ILE A 128 -17.36 -10.74 -4.53
C ILE A 128 -18.75 -10.21 -4.89
N SER A 129 -19.04 -8.98 -4.46
CA SER A 129 -20.33 -8.33 -4.70
C SER A 129 -20.35 -7.42 -5.92
N GLU A 130 -19.19 -7.05 -6.47
CA GLU A 130 -19.07 -6.10 -7.57
C GLU A 130 -17.96 -6.52 -8.54
N ILE A 131 -18.29 -6.55 -9.83
CA ILE A 131 -17.34 -6.70 -10.93
C ILE A 131 -17.61 -5.61 -11.95
N GLY A 132 -16.66 -4.70 -12.12
CA GLY A 132 -16.64 -3.69 -13.18
C GLY A 132 -16.31 -4.31 -14.53
N GLY A 133 -16.68 -3.63 -15.62
CA GLY A 133 -16.54 -4.16 -16.97
C GLY A 133 -16.54 -3.08 -18.05
N GLY A 134 -17.29 -3.32 -19.12
CA GLY A 134 -17.37 -2.45 -20.30
C GLY A 134 -17.78 -1.03 -19.97
N ARG A 135 -16.88 -0.06 -20.19
CA ARG A 135 -17.09 1.37 -19.91
C ARG A 135 -16.12 2.24 -20.71
N PRO A 136 -16.40 3.54 -20.89
CA PRO A 136 -15.40 4.49 -21.38
C PRO A 136 -14.18 4.53 -20.45
N ASP A 137 -12.99 4.45 -21.04
CA ASP A 137 -11.71 4.50 -20.32
C ASP A 137 -10.63 5.04 -21.27
N SER A 138 -9.56 5.57 -20.68
CA SER A 138 -8.33 5.99 -21.34
C SER A 138 -7.61 4.84 -22.06
N LYS A 139 -7.74 3.62 -21.55
CA LYS A 139 -7.19 2.41 -22.17
C LYS A 139 -8.30 1.70 -22.95
N PRO A 140 -8.10 1.23 -24.20
CA PRO A 140 -9.11 0.56 -25.01
C PRO A 140 -9.63 -0.80 -24.51
N TRP A 141 -9.16 -1.34 -23.39
CA TRP A 141 -9.52 -2.66 -22.89
C TRP A 141 -10.95 -2.72 -22.36
N HIS A 142 -11.30 -1.86 -21.39
CA HIS A 142 -12.68 -1.72 -20.93
C HIS A 142 -13.63 -1.21 -22.03
N PRO A 143 -13.29 -0.20 -22.85
CA PRO A 143 -14.11 0.24 -23.98
C PRO A 143 -14.39 -0.86 -25.02
N SER A 144 -13.46 -1.80 -25.20
CA SER A 144 -13.63 -2.94 -26.12
C SER A 144 -14.30 -4.15 -25.47
N GLY A 145 -14.70 -4.06 -24.19
CA GLY A 145 -15.30 -5.18 -23.46
C GLY A 145 -14.35 -6.32 -23.12
N LEU A 146 -13.03 -6.05 -23.12
CA LEU A 146 -11.98 -7.05 -22.95
C LEU A 146 -11.39 -7.10 -21.54
N ALA A 147 -11.88 -6.26 -20.61
CA ALA A 147 -11.39 -6.23 -19.26
C ALA A 147 -12.50 -6.17 -18.21
N ILE A 148 -12.24 -6.80 -17.08
CA ILE A 148 -13.08 -6.78 -15.88
C ILE A 148 -12.25 -6.40 -14.66
N ASP A 149 -12.88 -5.66 -13.73
CA ASP A 149 -12.29 -5.29 -12.45
C ASP A 149 -13.06 -5.96 -11.33
N ILE A 150 -12.40 -6.88 -10.62
CA ILE A 150 -13.01 -7.66 -9.56
C ILE A 150 -12.74 -6.94 -8.25
N MET A 151 -13.75 -6.26 -7.71
CA MET A 151 -13.60 -5.42 -6.51
C MET A 151 -13.40 -6.29 -5.28
N ILE A 152 -12.30 -6.05 -4.55
CA ILE A 152 -11.95 -6.85 -3.38
C ILE A 152 -12.50 -6.20 -2.10
N PRO A 153 -13.36 -6.88 -1.34
CA PRO A 153 -13.84 -6.35 -0.07
C PRO A 153 -12.67 -6.21 0.92
N ASN A 154 -12.59 -5.06 1.59
CA ASN A 154 -11.53 -4.75 2.56
C ASN A 154 -10.12 -4.98 2.01
N ALA A 155 -9.85 -4.59 0.76
CA ALA A 155 -8.60 -4.90 0.04
C ALA A 155 -7.28 -4.44 0.70
N GLY A 156 -7.33 -3.56 1.69
CA GLY A 156 -6.18 -3.17 2.51
C GLY A 156 -5.89 -4.11 3.68
N SER A 157 -6.81 -5.00 4.04
CA SER A 157 -6.64 -5.96 5.15
C SER A 157 -5.88 -7.21 4.70
N PRO A 158 -5.29 -7.97 5.62
CA PRO A 158 -4.68 -9.27 5.30
C PRO A 158 -5.62 -10.23 4.58
N GLU A 159 -6.91 -10.26 4.96
CA GLU A 159 -7.93 -11.11 4.36
C GLU A 159 -8.29 -10.66 2.94
N GLY A 160 -8.43 -9.35 2.72
CA GLY A 160 -8.65 -8.80 1.39
C GLY A 160 -7.47 -9.07 0.46
N ILE A 161 -6.25 -8.90 0.96
CA ILE A 161 -5.03 -9.24 0.20
C ILE A 161 -5.02 -10.72 -0.17
N ALA A 162 -5.24 -11.61 0.79
CA ALA A 162 -5.29 -13.05 0.55
C ALA A 162 -6.39 -13.44 -0.45
N LEU A 163 -7.55 -12.78 -0.42
CA LEU A 163 -8.62 -13.00 -1.39
C LEU A 163 -8.21 -12.55 -2.79
N GLY A 164 -7.60 -11.37 -2.93
CA GLY A 164 -7.09 -10.90 -4.22
C GLY A 164 -6.02 -11.84 -4.79
N ASP A 165 -5.12 -12.35 -3.94
CA ASP A 165 -4.10 -13.33 -4.33
C ASP A 165 -4.73 -14.65 -4.83
N GLN A 166 -5.79 -15.12 -4.16
CA GLN A 166 -6.54 -16.31 -4.59
C GLN A 166 -7.22 -16.12 -5.95
N ILE A 167 -7.84 -14.95 -6.19
CA ILE A 167 -8.50 -14.64 -7.46
C ILE A 167 -7.50 -14.51 -8.60
N MET A 168 -6.37 -13.83 -8.35
CA MET A 168 -5.25 -13.75 -9.30
C MET A 168 -4.72 -15.15 -9.65
N ALA A 169 -4.49 -16.00 -8.65
CA ALA A 169 -4.02 -17.38 -8.86
C ALA A 169 -5.04 -18.21 -9.65
N TYR A 170 -6.33 -18.08 -9.35
CA TYR A 170 -7.41 -18.74 -10.08
C TYR A 170 -7.46 -18.31 -11.55
N ALA A 171 -7.31 -17.00 -11.82
CA ALA A 171 -7.24 -16.48 -13.18
C ALA A 171 -6.07 -17.08 -13.97
N LEU A 172 -4.87 -17.07 -13.37
CA LEU A 172 -3.66 -17.62 -13.99
C LEU A 172 -3.74 -19.14 -14.22
N ALA A 173 -4.28 -19.90 -13.26
CA ALA A 173 -4.47 -21.34 -13.41
C ALA A 173 -5.44 -21.71 -14.56
N ASN A 174 -6.36 -20.80 -14.89
CA ASN A 174 -7.37 -20.98 -15.93
C ASN A 174 -7.11 -20.08 -17.16
N ALA A 175 -5.88 -19.59 -17.34
CA ALA A 175 -5.52 -18.61 -18.37
C ALA A 175 -5.97 -19.02 -19.78
N GLY A 176 -5.71 -20.28 -20.18
CA GLY A 176 -6.13 -20.79 -21.48
C GLY A 176 -7.65 -20.85 -21.65
N ARG A 177 -8.40 -21.07 -20.57
CA ARG A 177 -9.86 -21.15 -20.60
C ARG A 177 -10.50 -19.77 -20.71
N PHE A 178 -9.93 -18.77 -20.04
CA PHE A 178 -10.39 -17.40 -20.10
C PHE A 178 -9.88 -16.63 -21.33
N GLY A 179 -8.92 -17.19 -22.09
CA GLY A 179 -8.20 -16.41 -23.09
C GLY A 179 -7.47 -15.24 -22.42
N LEU A 180 -6.88 -15.47 -21.26
CA LEU A 180 -6.27 -14.44 -20.42
C LEU A 180 -5.05 -13.84 -21.11
N GLN A 181 -5.04 -12.52 -21.24
CA GLN A 181 -3.88 -11.75 -21.68
C GLN A 181 -3.00 -11.38 -20.49
N ASP A 182 -3.59 -10.83 -19.43
CA ASP A 182 -2.89 -10.39 -18.23
C ASP A 182 -3.81 -10.30 -17.01
N VAL A 183 -3.18 -10.29 -15.83
CA VAL A 183 -3.79 -9.92 -14.54
C VAL A 183 -2.98 -8.81 -13.91
N ILE A 184 -3.64 -7.82 -13.31
CA ILE A 184 -3.00 -6.80 -12.49
C ILE A 184 -3.52 -6.88 -11.06
N TRP A 185 -2.61 -7.04 -10.11
CA TRP A 185 -2.93 -7.01 -8.69
C TRP A 185 -1.82 -6.32 -7.91
N ARG A 186 -2.19 -5.31 -7.11
CA ARG A 186 -1.31 -4.55 -6.21
C ARG A 186 -0.03 -4.05 -6.88
N GLY A 187 -0.18 -3.44 -8.05
CA GLY A 187 0.92 -2.84 -8.82
C GLY A 187 1.78 -3.83 -9.60
N THR A 188 1.40 -5.11 -9.64
CA THR A 188 2.13 -6.15 -10.38
C THR A 188 1.30 -6.62 -11.57
N TYR A 189 1.93 -6.64 -12.74
CA TYR A 189 1.42 -7.13 -14.01
C TYR A 189 1.86 -8.58 -14.20
N TYR A 190 0.92 -9.52 -14.25
CA TYR A 190 1.18 -10.95 -14.41
C TYR A 190 0.84 -11.36 -15.84
N THR A 191 1.85 -11.81 -16.56
CA THR A 191 1.71 -12.34 -17.93
C THR A 191 2.34 -13.73 -18.03
N PRO A 192 2.14 -14.45 -19.14
CA PRO A 192 2.89 -15.66 -19.43
C PRO A 192 4.43 -15.48 -19.40
N ALA A 193 4.95 -14.26 -19.55
CA ALA A 193 6.38 -13.96 -19.45
C ALA A 193 6.88 -13.72 -18.01
N GLY A 194 5.98 -13.76 -17.02
CA GLY A 194 6.27 -13.55 -15.61
C GLY A 194 5.71 -12.24 -15.04
N PRO A 195 5.84 -12.03 -13.72
CA PRO A 195 5.40 -10.82 -13.04
C PRO A 195 6.34 -9.63 -13.32
N GLN A 196 5.76 -8.46 -13.56
CA GLN A 196 6.47 -7.20 -13.78
C GLN A 196 5.82 -6.09 -12.97
N ALA A 197 6.62 -5.23 -12.31
CA ALA A 197 6.08 -4.04 -11.67
C ALA A 197 5.47 -3.11 -12.74
N SER A 198 4.21 -2.72 -12.53
CA SER A 198 3.45 -1.97 -13.52
C SER A 198 3.33 -0.48 -13.17
N GLY A 199 3.35 -0.16 -11.89
CA GLY A 199 3.07 1.20 -11.39
C GLY A 199 1.63 1.66 -11.57
N TYR A 200 0.72 0.81 -12.09
CA TYR A 200 -0.68 1.17 -12.39
C TYR A 200 -1.61 1.17 -11.17
N GLY A 201 -1.13 0.96 -9.95
CA GLY A 201 -1.99 0.83 -8.77
C GLY A 201 -2.69 -0.53 -8.71
N HIS A 202 -4.02 -0.57 -8.56
CA HIS A 202 -4.82 -1.80 -8.39
C HIS A 202 -4.68 -2.44 -7.00
N PHE A 203 -4.79 -1.63 -5.96
CA PHE A 203 -4.71 -2.10 -4.57
C PHE A 203 -6.07 -2.48 -3.97
N ASP A 204 -7.15 -2.13 -4.66
CA ASP A 204 -8.55 -2.33 -4.26
C ASP A 204 -9.31 -3.34 -5.14
N HIS A 205 -8.78 -3.71 -6.30
CA HIS A 205 -9.38 -4.67 -7.21
C HIS A 205 -8.35 -5.50 -7.98
N VAL A 206 -8.73 -6.70 -8.41
CA VAL A 206 -7.96 -7.52 -9.35
C VAL A 206 -8.48 -7.23 -10.77
N HIS A 207 -7.59 -6.75 -11.65
CA HIS A 207 -7.94 -6.49 -13.06
C HIS A 207 -7.55 -7.67 -13.93
N LEU A 208 -8.47 -8.12 -14.79
CA LEU A 208 -8.22 -9.16 -15.79
C LEU A 208 -8.40 -8.56 -17.19
N THR A 209 -7.41 -8.77 -18.06
CA THR A 209 -7.55 -8.57 -19.49
C THR A 209 -7.67 -9.91 -20.20
N VAL A 210 -8.60 -10.02 -21.14
CA VAL A 210 -8.75 -11.19 -22.01
C VAL A 210 -8.57 -10.87 -23.49
N THR A 211 -8.28 -11.88 -24.29
CA THR A 211 -8.28 -11.81 -25.74
C THR A 211 -9.70 -11.88 -26.29
N ARG A 212 -9.87 -11.43 -27.54
CA ARG A 212 -11.08 -11.74 -28.31
C ARG A 212 -11.17 -13.26 -28.53
N ARG A 213 -12.40 -13.76 -28.57
CA ARG A 213 -12.73 -15.14 -28.91
C ARG A 213 -13.07 -15.23 -30.39
#